data_AF-A0A329QP96-F1
#
_entry.id   AF-A0A329QP96-F1
#
_cell.length_a   1.000
_cell.length_b   1.000
_cell.length_c   1.000
_cell.angle_alpha   90.00
_cell.angle_beta   90.00
_cell.angle_gamma   90.00
#
_symmetry.space_group_name_H-M   'P 1'
#
loop_
_entity.id
_entity.type
_entity.pdbx_description
1 polymer ?
#
loop_
_entity_poly.entity_id
_entity_poly.type
_entity_poly.pdbx_seq_one_letter_code
_entity_poly.pdbx_strand_id
1 'polypeptide(L)'
;MSREQLAYEALQAGKNSKHNLNLIRKQPERLLPGQMENAEDYLNRMIRFADVEIKNARLARRTLTLRTRLKSLLLLILTAPSDKRKGESV
;
A
#
# COMPACT_ATOMS: atom_id res chain seq x y z
N MET A 1 6.55 0.06 -13.91
CA MET A 1 5.27 -0.09 -13.19
C MET A 1 5.26 0.79 -11.95
N SER A 2 4.19 1.56 -11.72
CA SER A 2 4.10 2.43 -10.54
C SER A 2 3.62 1.66 -9.30
N ARG A 3 3.86 2.18 -8.09
CA ARG A 3 3.32 1.60 -6.84
C ARG A 3 1.79 1.51 -6.85
N GLU A 4 1.14 2.48 -7.49
CA GLU A 4 -0.31 2.57 -7.60
C GLU A 4 -0.85 1.54 -8.57
N GLN A 5 -0.14 1.33 -9.69
CA GLN A 5 -0.44 0.26 -10.63
C GLN A 5 -0.29 -1.11 -9.96
N LEU A 6 0.75 -1.32 -9.14
CA LEU A 6 0.92 -2.55 -8.36
C LEU A 6 -0.22 -2.80 -7.39
N ALA A 7 -0.61 -1.80 -6.61
CA ALA A 7 -1.73 -1.94 -5.70
C ALA A 7 -3.06 -2.19 -6.43
N TYR A 8 -3.25 -1.60 -7.61
CA TYR A 8 -4.43 -1.83 -8.44
C TYR A 8 -4.47 -3.28 -8.96
N GLU A 9 -3.38 -3.75 -9.57
CA GLU A 9 -3.29 -5.11 -10.12
C GLU A 9 -3.41 -6.16 -9.00
N ALA A 10 -2.75 -5.93 -7.86
CA ALA A 10 -2.87 -6.80 -6.68
C ALA A 10 -4.31 -6.86 -6.16
N LEU A 11 -5.03 -5.73 -6.11
CA LEU A 11 -6.44 -5.69 -5.71
C LEU A 11 -7.32 -6.51 -6.67
N GLN A 12 -7.12 -6.40 -7.99
CA GLN A 12 -7.87 -7.20 -8.96
C GLN A 12 -7.57 -8.69 -8.79
N ALA A 13 -6.29 -9.05 -8.64
CA ALA A 13 -5.89 -10.44 -8.43
C ALA A 13 -6.49 -11.02 -7.13
N GLY A 14 -6.53 -10.25 -6.04
CA GLY A 14 -7.17 -10.65 -4.79
C GLY A 14 -8.68 -10.85 -4.93
N LYS A 15 -9.39 -9.94 -5.62
CA LYS A 15 -10.83 -10.09 -5.89
C LYS A 15 -11.15 -11.34 -6.72
N ASN A 16 -10.38 -11.55 -7.80
CA ASN A 16 -10.50 -12.74 -8.64
C ASN A 16 -10.20 -14.00 -7.84
N SER A 17 -9.18 -13.96 -6.98
CA SER A 17 -8.82 -15.11 -6.14
C SER A 17 -9.92 -15.46 -5.14
N LYS A 18 -10.56 -14.46 -4.53
CA LYS A 18 -11.73 -14.68 -3.65
C LYS A 18 -12.91 -15.28 -4.40
N HIS A 19 -13.19 -14.81 -5.61
CA HIS A 19 -14.24 -15.37 -6.46
C HIS A 19 -13.94 -16.84 -6.81
N ASN A 20 -12.72 -17.11 -7.26
CA ASN A 20 -12.28 -18.44 -7.64
C ASN A 20 -12.29 -19.40 -6.44
N LEU A 21 -11.86 -18.95 -5.26
CA LEU A 21 -11.89 -19.75 -4.03
C LEU A 21 -13.32 -20.18 -3.69
N ASN A 22 -14.28 -19.25 -3.80
CA ASN A 22 -15.69 -19.57 -3.59
C ASN A 22 -16.22 -20.52 -4.67
N LEU A 23 -15.77 -20.38 -5.91
CA LEU A 23 -16.17 -21.24 -7.02
C LEU A 23 -15.70 -22.68 -6.80
N ILE A 24 -14.41 -22.89 -6.49
CA ILE A 24 -13.85 -24.24 -6.32
C ILE A 24 -14.37 -24.95 -5.08
N ARG A 25 -14.75 -24.21 -4.03
CA ARG A 25 -15.41 -24.77 -2.85
C ARG A 25 -16.82 -25.26 -3.13
N LYS A 26 -17.52 -24.62 -4.07
CA LYS A 26 -18.87 -25.00 -4.49
C LYS A 26 -18.87 -26.08 -5.57
N GLN A 27 -17.86 -26.06 -6.43
CA GLN A 27 -17.75 -26.89 -7.63
C GLN A 27 -16.33 -27.47 -7.72
N PRO A 28 -15.93 -28.37 -6.81
CA PRO A 28 -14.60 -28.96 -6.78
C PRO A 28 -14.28 -29.77 -8.05
N GLU A 29 -15.30 -30.27 -8.75
CA GLU A 29 -15.18 -30.99 -10.04
C GLU A 29 -14.57 -30.16 -11.18
N ARG A 30 -14.53 -28.83 -11.03
CA ARG A 30 -13.88 -27.93 -12.01
C ARG A 30 -12.36 -27.89 -11.87
N LEU A 31 -11.81 -28.44 -10.78
CA LEU A 31 -10.39 -28.58 -10.57
C LEU A 31 -9.90 -29.95 -11.04
N LEU A 32 -8.63 -30.00 -11.43
CA LEU A 32 -7.94 -31.27 -11.64
C LEU A 32 -7.89 -32.04 -10.30
N PRO A 33 -8.11 -33.38 -10.31
CA PRO A 33 -8.02 -34.20 -9.12
C PRO A 33 -6.69 -33.98 -8.38
N GLY A 34 -6.75 -33.86 -7.05
CA GLY A 34 -5.56 -33.67 -6.21
C GLY A 34 -4.98 -32.24 -6.18
N GLN A 35 -5.56 -31.27 -6.90
CA GLN A 35 -5.07 -29.88 -6.90
C GLN A 35 -5.77 -28.95 -5.91
N MET A 36 -6.77 -29.45 -5.17
CA MET A 36 -7.62 -28.60 -4.32
C MET A 36 -6.82 -27.82 -3.27
N GLU A 37 -5.95 -28.50 -2.51
CA GLU A 37 -5.16 -27.87 -1.46
C GLU A 37 -4.21 -26.80 -2.02
N ASN A 38 -3.46 -27.13 -3.07
CA ASN A 38 -2.56 -26.19 -3.74
C ASN A 38 -3.30 -24.97 -4.30
N ALA A 39 -4.49 -25.19 -4.89
CA ALA A 39 -5.32 -24.12 -5.42
C ALA A 39 -5.84 -23.21 -4.31
N GLU A 40 -6.37 -23.76 -3.22
CA GLU A 40 -6.81 -22.97 -2.07
C GLU A 40 -5.65 -22.16 -1.48
N ASP A 41 -4.49 -22.77 -1.29
CA ASP A 41 -3.32 -22.11 -0.75
C ASP A 41 -2.85 -20.94 -1.62
N TYR A 42 -2.77 -21.16 -2.93
CA TYR A 42 -2.40 -20.11 -3.87
C TYR A 42 -3.40 -18.94 -3.84
N LEU A 43 -4.70 -19.23 -3.90
CA LEU A 43 -5.75 -18.21 -3.89
C LEU A 43 -5.74 -17.42 -2.56
N ASN A 44 -5.55 -18.10 -1.43
CA ASN A 44 -5.40 -17.46 -0.12
C ASN A 44 -4.13 -16.61 -0.01
N ARG A 45 -3.03 -17.01 -0.65
CA ARG A 45 -1.82 -16.19 -0.75
C ARG A 45 -2.08 -14.92 -1.56
N MET A 46 -2.80 -15.03 -2.68
CA MET A 46 -3.11 -13.87 -3.51
C MET A 46 -4.04 -12.86 -2.83
N ILE A 47 -5.00 -13.33 -2.04
CA ILE A 47 -5.83 -12.47 -1.21
C ILE A 47 -4.96 -11.71 -0.20
N ARG A 48 -4.08 -12.40 0.52
CA ARG A 48 -3.15 -11.78 1.50
C ARG A 48 -2.19 -10.80 0.84
N PHE A 49 -1.68 -11.13 -0.35
CA PHE A 49 -0.81 -10.26 -1.13
C PHE A 49 -1.50 -8.94 -1.47
N ALA A 50 -2.76 -8.99 -1.91
CA ALA A 50 -3.56 -7.80 -2.20
C ALA A 50 -3.68 -6.87 -0.99
N ASP A 51 -3.98 -7.43 0.20
CA ASP A 51 -4.10 -6.65 1.44
C ASP A 51 -2.79 -5.94 1.81
N VAL A 52 -1.66 -6.64 1.65
CA VAL A 52 -0.33 -6.09 1.92
C VAL A 52 0.02 -4.97 0.95
N GLU A 53 -0.22 -5.14 -0.36
CA GLU A 53 0.13 -4.14 -1.36
C GLU A 53 -0.71 -2.85 -1.24
N ILE A 54 -1.99 -2.96 -0.88
CA ILE A 54 -2.84 -1.80 -0.59
C ILE A 54 -2.29 -1.03 0.63
N LYS A 55 -1.88 -1.74 1.67
CA LYS A 55 -1.27 -1.14 2.87
C LYS A 55 0.06 -0.46 2.52
N ASN A 56 0.90 -1.10 1.70
CA ASN A 56 2.19 -0.58 1.26
C ASN A 56 2.02 0.71 0.45
N ALA A 57 1.09 0.74 -0.52
CA ALA A 57 0.82 1.94 -1.31
C ALA A 57 0.34 3.11 -0.44
N ARG A 58 -0.52 2.83 0.55
CA ARG A 58 -0.97 3.84 1.52
C ARG A 58 0.18 4.38 2.38
N LEU A 59 1.06 3.51 2.86
CA LEU A 59 2.23 3.90 3.66
C LEU A 59 3.20 4.72 2.81
N ALA A 60 3.48 4.31 1.57
CA ALA A 60 4.34 5.05 0.66
C ALA A 60 3.82 6.47 0.42
N ARG A 61 2.50 6.64 0.18
CA ARG A 61 1.88 7.97 0.08
C ARG A 61 2.05 8.78 1.36
N ARG A 62 1.80 8.19 2.54
CA ARG A 62 1.97 8.89 3.83
C ARG A 62 3.40 9.36 4.05
N THR A 63 4.39 8.49 3.81
CA THR A 63 5.80 8.81 3.97
C THR A 63 6.24 9.91 3.00
N LEU A 64 5.74 9.89 1.76
CA LEU A 64 6.02 10.95 0.79
C LEU A 64 5.49 12.31 1.27
N THR A 65 4.23 12.37 1.71
CA THR A 65 3.63 13.60 2.23
C THR A 65 4.37 14.12 3.47
N LEU A 66 4.74 13.22 4.39
CA LEU A 66 5.49 13.58 5.59
C LEU A 66 6.87 14.15 5.23
N ARG A 67 7.60 13.49 4.32
CA ARG A 67 8.91 13.96 3.85
C ARG A 67 8.82 15.35 3.22
N THR A 68 7.80 15.60 2.40
CA THR A 68 7.59 16.92 1.79
C THR A 68 7.31 17.98 2.85
N ARG A 69 6.41 17.70 3.81
CA ARG A 69 6.12 18.63 4.92
C ARG A 69 7.37 18.93 5.77
N LEU A 70 8.15 17.92 6.12
CA LEU A 70 9.39 18.09 6.87
C LEU A 70 10.39 18.96 6.12
N LYS A 71 10.58 18.76 4.81
CA LYS A 71 11.44 19.61 4.00
C LYS A 71 10.96 21.06 3.99
N SER A 72 9.67 21.30 3.83
CA SER A 72 9.10 22.66 3.86
C SER A 72 9.30 23.33 5.21
N LEU A 73 9.11 22.60 6.32
CA LEU A 73 9.34 23.12 7.67
C LEU A 73 10.82 23.43 7.92
N LEU A 74 11.73 22.53 7.51
CA LEU A 74 13.16 22.77 7.62
C LEU A 74 13.58 23.99 6.81
N LEU A 75 13.06 24.14 5.59
CA LEU A 75 13.32 25.33 4.78
C LEU A 75 12.84 26.58 5.52
N LEU A 76 11.62 26.59 6.03
CA LEU A 76 11.07 27.72 6.81
C LEU A 76 11.97 28.09 7.99
N ILE A 77 12.46 27.10 8.74
CA ILE A 77 13.36 27.32 9.90
C ILE A 77 14.70 27.89 9.45
N LEU A 78 15.28 27.35 8.37
CA LEU A 78 16.60 27.77 7.87
C LEU A 78 16.56 29.13 7.17
N THR A 79 15.42 29.48 6.54
CA THR A 79 15.21 30.76 5.86
C THR A 79 14.51 31.78 6.74
N ALA A 80 14.13 31.42 7.98
CA ALA A 80 13.60 32.37 8.93
C ALA A 80 14.66 33.45 9.15
N PRO A 81 14.36 34.73 8.87
CA PRO A 81 15.26 35.81 9.22
C PRO A 81 15.53 35.67 10.71
N SER A 82 16.81 35.72 11.10
CA SER A 82 17.18 35.94 12.49
C SER A 82 16.68 37.35 12.85
N ASP A 83 15.40 37.50 13.18
CA ASP A 83 14.90 38.78 13.64
C ASP A 83 15.68 39.14 14.89
N LYS A 84 16.42 40.22 14.69
CA LYS A 84 17.49 40.71 15.51
C LYS A 84 16.91 41.08 16.87
N ARG A 85 17.56 40.57 17.92
CA ARG A 85 17.76 41.14 19.26
C ARG A 85 16.61 42.02 19.81
N LYS A 86 15.95 41.51 20.86
CA LYS A 86 15.27 42.36 21.85
C LYS A 86 16.33 43.14 22.63
N GLY A 87 16.62 44.37 22.20
CA GLY A 87 17.64 45.20 22.83
C GLY A 87 17.93 46.49 22.08
N GLU A 88 16.89 47.27 21.78
CA GLU A 88 17.06 48.73 21.62
C GLU A 88 16.37 49.38 22.82
N SER A 89 17.19 49.78 23.78
CA SER A 89 16.85 50.74 24.81
C SER A 89 16.78 52.11 24.14
N VAL A 90 15.64 52.79 24.25
CA VAL A 90 15.49 54.24 24.05
C VAL A 90 15.33 54.86 25.42
#